data_AF-X1BHR4-F1
#
_entry.id   AF-X1BHR4-F1
#
_cell.length_a   1.000
_cell.length_b   1.000
_cell.length_c   1.000
_cell.angle_alpha   90.00
_cell.angle_beta   90.00
_cell.angle_gamma   90.00
#
_symmetry.space_group_name_H-M   'P 1'
#
loop_
_entity.id
_entity.type
_entity.pdbx_description
1 polymer ?
#
loop_
_entity_poly.entity_id
_entity_poly.type
_entity_poly.pdbx_seq_one_letter_code
_entity_poly.pdbx_strand_id
1 'polypeptide(L)'
;GPGGGLDILGGIYNEAEEIWGIEMNPDVKILLQGNYADYSGNIYNREGIKILTGEGRSVLKGLEQKFDLIQISLIGSSNTASGGFYSISENYLYTVEAFMDFWQHLSDSGKLGIAMAK
;
A
#
# COMPACT_ATOMS: atom_id res chain seq x y z
N GLY A 1 -0.19 -2.98 1.26
CA GLY A 1 0.69 -3.63 0.27
C GLY A 1 0.17 -3.33 -1.10
N PRO A 2 0.98 -2.75 -2.01
CA PRO A 2 0.63 -2.69 -3.43
C PRO A 2 0.61 -4.07 -4.10
N GLY A 3 1.11 -5.12 -3.43
CA GLY A 3 1.00 -6.51 -3.86
C GLY A 3 1.66 -6.75 -5.22
N GLY A 4 0.89 -7.25 -6.19
CA GLY A 4 1.35 -7.44 -7.58
C GLY A 4 1.52 -6.14 -8.39
N GLY A 5 1.30 -4.97 -7.79
CA GLY A 5 1.56 -3.68 -8.41
C GLY A 5 0.36 -3.04 -9.13
N LEU A 6 -0.86 -3.58 -9.01
CA LEU A 6 -2.04 -3.01 -9.68
C LEU A 6 -2.34 -1.57 -9.26
N ASP A 7 -2.23 -1.24 -7.98
CA ASP A 7 -2.43 0.14 -7.51
C ASP A 7 -1.33 1.08 -8.05
N ILE A 8 -0.09 0.57 -8.15
CA ILE A 8 1.03 1.33 -8.73
C ILE A 8 0.79 1.55 -10.22
N LEU A 9 0.36 0.52 -10.95
CA LEU A 9 0.00 0.64 -12.37
C LEU A 9 -1.16 1.62 -12.58
N GLY A 10 -2.15 1.62 -11.69
CA GLY A 10 -3.24 2.59 -11.69
C GLY A 10 -2.72 4.03 -11.52
N GLY A 11 -1.82 4.26 -10.57
CA GLY A 11 -1.18 5.57 -10.39
C GLY A 11 -0.37 6.00 -11.61
N ILE A 12 0.45 5.09 -12.18
CA ILE A 12 1.23 5.36 -13.40
C ILE A 12 0.31 5.69 -14.57
N TYR A 13 -0.78 4.94 -14.76
CA TYR A 13 -1.75 5.18 -15.83
C TYR A 13 -2.43 6.54 -15.70
N ASN A 14 -2.61 7.04 -14.48
CA ASN A 14 -3.16 8.37 -14.21
C ASN A 14 -2.07 9.45 -14.06
N GLU A 15 -0.83 9.17 -14.51
CA GLU A 15 0.28 10.12 -14.55
C GLU A 15 0.64 10.73 -13.17
N ALA A 16 0.47 9.95 -12.10
CA ALA A 16 0.90 10.38 -10.77
C ALA A 16 2.42 10.59 -10.73
N GLU A 17 2.87 11.75 -10.25
CA GLU A 17 4.29 12.13 -10.18
C GLU A 17 5.08 11.25 -9.19
N GLU A 18 4.46 10.92 -8.06
CA GLU A 18 5.08 10.09 -7.02
C GLU A 18 4.06 9.12 -6.43
N ILE A 19 4.46 7.85 -6.27
CA ILE A 19 3.62 6.77 -5.75
C ILE A 19 4.38 6.05 -4.64
N TRP A 20 3.78 6.05 -3.44
CA TRP A 20 4.32 5.37 -2.27
C TRP A 20 3.53 4.09 -1.99
N GLY A 21 4.22 2.96 -2.06
CA GLY A 21 3.68 1.66 -1.68
C GLY A 21 4.22 1.23 -0.31
N ILE A 22 3.34 0.83 0.62
CA ILE A 22 3.76 0.21 1.88
C ILE A 22 3.50 -1.29 1.80
N GLU A 23 4.58 -2.08 1.75
CA GLU A 23 4.55 -3.53 1.67
C GLU A 23 4.89 -4.16 3.02
N MET A 24 4.03 -5.04 3.53
CA MET A 24 4.25 -5.68 4.82
C MET A 24 5.26 -6.82 4.72
N ASN A 25 5.30 -7.52 3.57
CA ASN A 25 6.23 -8.62 3.35
C ASN A 25 7.53 -8.13 2.68
N PRO A 26 8.67 -8.07 3.41
CA PRO A 26 9.96 -7.66 2.83
C PRO A 26 10.41 -8.53 1.65
N ASP A 27 10.07 -9.82 1.64
CA ASP A 27 10.48 -10.73 0.55
C ASP A 27 9.82 -10.33 -0.78
N VAL A 28 8.56 -9.90 -0.76
CA VAL A 28 7.87 -9.40 -1.96
C VAL A 28 8.61 -8.20 -2.54
N LYS A 29 9.00 -7.25 -1.68
CA LYS A 29 9.79 -6.08 -2.10
C LYS A 29 11.14 -6.52 -2.69
N ILE A 30 11.87 -7.39 -2.01
CA ILE A 30 13.20 -7.87 -2.47
C ILE A 30 13.09 -8.57 -3.82
N LEU A 31 12.10 -9.45 -3.99
CA LEU A 31 11.89 -10.19 -5.23
C LEU A 31 11.52 -9.26 -6.39
N LEU A 32 10.63 -8.30 -6.18
CA LEU A 32 10.17 -7.39 -7.23
C LEU A 32 11.17 -6.27 -7.55
N GLN A 33 12.10 -5.94 -6.65
CA GLN A 33 13.21 -5.03 -6.93
C GLN A 33 14.45 -5.74 -7.47
N GLY A 34 14.60 -7.03 -7.21
CA GLY A 34 15.75 -7.85 -7.63
C GLY A 34 15.36 -8.90 -8.66
N ASN A 35 15.32 -10.17 -8.24
CA ASN A 35 15.30 -11.34 -9.11
C ASN A 35 14.15 -11.39 -10.13
N TYR A 36 13.02 -10.76 -9.82
CA TYR A 36 11.83 -10.70 -10.68
C TYR A 36 11.52 -9.28 -11.16
N ALA A 37 12.46 -8.35 -11.03
CA ALA A 37 12.29 -6.97 -11.50
C ALA A 37 11.94 -6.94 -13.00
N ASP A 38 12.75 -7.56 -13.85
CA ASP A 38 12.51 -7.59 -15.30
C ASP A 38 11.19 -8.29 -15.65
N TYR A 39 10.91 -9.42 -15.00
CA TYR A 39 9.67 -10.18 -15.20
C TYR A 39 8.41 -9.35 -14.86
N SER A 40 8.49 -8.55 -13.80
CA SER A 40 7.38 -7.69 -13.36
C SER A 40 7.32 -6.34 -14.09
N GLY A 41 8.12 -6.13 -15.15
CA GLY A 41 8.15 -4.86 -15.89
C GLY A 41 8.84 -3.71 -15.13
N ASN A 42 9.72 -4.09 -14.19
CA ASN A 42 10.55 -3.24 -13.35
C ASN A 42 9.78 -2.19 -12.53
N ILE A 43 8.51 -2.46 -12.22
CA ILE A 43 7.55 -1.47 -11.68
C ILE A 43 8.05 -0.88 -10.36
N TYR A 44 8.63 -1.68 -9.46
CA TYR A 44 9.10 -1.22 -8.14
C TYR A 44 10.38 -0.38 -8.18
N ASN A 45 11.09 -0.36 -9.32
CA ASN A 45 12.32 0.40 -9.50
C ASN A 45 12.13 1.58 -10.47
N ARG A 46 10.90 1.87 -10.91
CA ARG A 46 10.64 3.03 -11.76
C ARG A 46 10.85 4.32 -10.98
N GLU A 47 11.28 5.37 -11.69
CA GLU A 47 11.31 6.72 -11.14
C GLU A 47 9.92 7.13 -10.64
N GLY A 48 9.88 7.85 -9.52
CA GLY A 48 8.62 8.22 -8.85
C GLY A 48 8.00 7.11 -7.99
N ILE A 49 8.53 5.88 -7.98
CA ILE A 49 8.01 4.78 -7.16
C ILE A 49 8.85 4.58 -5.90
N LYS A 50 8.21 4.63 -4.72
CA LYS A 50 8.85 4.38 -3.43
C LYS A 50 8.17 3.25 -2.67
N ILE A 51 8.90 2.17 -2.42
CA ILE A 51 8.37 1.02 -1.67
C ILE A 51 8.95 1.00 -0.24
N LEU A 52 8.10 1.29 0.73
CA LEU A 52 8.39 1.16 2.16
C LEU A 52 8.03 -0.24 2.64
N THR A 53 8.71 -0.70 3.69
CA THR A 53 8.45 -1.99 4.31
C THR A 53 7.90 -1.79 5.72
N GLY A 54 6.75 -2.41 6.01
CA GLY A 54 6.16 -2.39 7.35
C GLY A 54 4.64 -2.47 7.33
N GLU A 55 4.04 -2.35 8.51
CA GLU A 55 2.59 -2.26 8.67
C GLU A 55 2.11 -0.87 8.20
N GLY A 56 1.07 -0.85 7.37
CA GLY A 56 0.61 0.34 6.63
C GLY A 56 0.37 1.57 7.51
N ARG A 57 -0.41 1.39 8.59
CA ARG A 57 -0.76 2.49 9.50
C ARG A 57 0.44 2.97 10.30
N SER A 58 1.24 2.03 10.81
CA SER A 58 2.43 2.32 11.61
C SER A 58 3.49 3.07 10.79
N VAL A 59 3.72 2.64 9.55
CA VAL A 59 4.63 3.32 8.63
C VAL A 59 4.09 4.71 8.30
N LEU A 60 2.81 4.83 7.93
CA LEU A 60 2.22 6.13 7.58
C LEU A 60 2.34 7.13 8.74
N LYS A 61 2.07 6.71 9.98
CA LYS A 61 2.18 7.56 11.17
C LYS A 61 3.58 8.12 11.41
N GLY A 62 4.62 7.46 10.89
CA GLY A 62 6.00 7.93 10.96
C GLY A 62 6.41 8.88 9.84
N LEU A 63 5.51 9.18 8.89
CA LEU A 63 5.78 10.07 7.77
C LEU A 63 5.25 11.48 8.08
N GLU A 64 5.98 12.50 7.64
CA GLU A 64 5.47 13.88 7.62
C GLU A 64 4.76 14.21 6.30
N GLN A 65 4.84 13.30 5.32
CA GLN A 65 4.35 13.49 3.96
C GLN A 65 2.82 13.61 3.93
N LYS A 66 2.33 14.49 3.05
CA LYS A 66 0.91 14.58 2.68
C LYS A 66 0.69 13.97 1.31
N PHE A 67 -0.47 13.36 1.12
CA PHE A 67 -0.85 12.68 -0.11
C PHE A 67 -2.17 13.23 -0.67
N ASP A 68 -2.26 13.40 -1.99
CA ASP A 68 -3.51 13.76 -2.65
C ASP A 68 -4.47 12.56 -2.78
N LEU A 69 -3.94 11.35 -2.68
CA LEU A 69 -4.70 10.12 -2.63
C LEU A 69 -4.05 9.14 -1.66
N ILE A 70 -4.82 8.68 -0.68
CA ILE A 70 -4.49 7.49 0.11
C ILE A 70 -5.45 6.39 -0.32
N GLN A 71 -4.89 5.30 -0.86
CA GLN A 71 -5.64 4.14 -1.31
C GLN A 71 -5.34 2.96 -0.37
N ILE A 72 -6.38 2.46 0.30
CA ILE A 72 -6.30 1.22 1.09
C ILE A 72 -6.93 0.11 0.25
N SER A 73 -6.07 -0.63 -0.43
CA SER A 73 -6.47 -1.75 -1.30
C SER A 73 -6.55 -3.06 -0.52
N LEU A 74 -7.59 -3.83 -0.79
CA LEU A 74 -7.74 -5.21 -0.32
C LEU A 74 -6.84 -6.13 -1.14
N ILE A 75 -5.76 -6.60 -0.54
CA ILE A 75 -5.00 -7.72 -1.09
C ILE A 75 -5.64 -9.01 -0.55
N GLY A 76 -6.36 -9.73 -1.42
CA GLY A 76 -6.50 -11.19 -1.30
C GLY A 76 -7.39 -11.75 -0.18
N SER A 77 -8.57 -11.19 0.10
CA SER A 77 -9.52 -11.78 1.06
C SER A 77 -9.94 -13.23 0.76
N SER A 78 -9.62 -13.78 -0.41
CA SER A 78 -9.90 -15.18 -0.75
C SER A 78 -8.83 -16.18 -0.33
N ASN A 79 -7.56 -15.79 -0.15
CA ASN A 79 -6.45 -16.74 0.14
C ASN A 79 -5.80 -16.56 1.53
N THR A 80 -6.12 -15.50 2.28
CA THR A 80 -5.55 -15.30 3.63
C THR A 80 -6.31 -16.03 4.73
N ALA A 81 -7.45 -16.65 4.45
CA ALA A 81 -8.20 -17.45 5.44
C ALA A 81 -7.60 -18.86 5.67
N SER A 82 -6.75 -19.38 4.77
CA SER A 82 -6.23 -20.76 4.85
C SER A 82 -4.91 -20.91 5.62
N GLY A 83 -4.20 -19.82 5.91
CA GLY A 83 -2.98 -19.84 6.71
C GLY A 83 -3.25 -19.27 8.09
N GLY A 84 -3.59 -20.12 9.06
CA GLY A 84 -4.00 -19.76 10.43
C GLY A 84 -3.08 -18.84 11.25
N PHE A 85 -2.00 -18.32 10.67
CA PHE A 85 -1.06 -17.38 11.27
C PHE A 85 -1.44 -15.89 11.12
N TYR A 86 -2.38 -15.51 10.22
CA TYR A 86 -2.79 -14.10 10.05
C TYR A 86 -4.23 -13.80 10.54
N SER A 87 -4.92 -14.79 11.13
CA SER A 87 -6.29 -14.61 11.64
C SER A 87 -6.40 -13.86 12.98
N ILE A 88 -5.27 -13.49 13.59
CA ILE A 88 -5.18 -12.71 14.84
C ILE A 88 -4.37 -11.42 14.63
N SER A 89 -4.56 -10.74 13.50
CA SER A 89 -4.31 -9.30 13.49
C SER A 89 -5.66 -8.62 13.63
N GLU A 90 -5.90 -7.99 14.78
CA GLU A 90 -6.98 -7.00 14.91
C GLU A 90 -6.93 -6.09 13.68
N ASN A 91 -8.07 -5.86 13.03
CA ASN A 91 -8.11 -5.12 11.78
C ASN A 91 -7.98 -3.61 12.05
N TYR A 92 -6.79 -3.18 12.46
CA TYR A 92 -6.49 -1.81 12.92
C TYR A 92 -6.57 -0.75 11.83
N LEU A 93 -6.81 -1.15 10.57
CA LEU A 93 -7.04 -0.24 9.45
C LEU A 93 -8.45 0.35 9.45
N TYR A 94 -9.40 -0.29 10.14
CA TYR A 94 -10.82 0.12 10.13
C TYR A 94 -11.30 0.61 11.50
N THR A 95 -10.46 1.39 12.20
CA THR A 95 -10.84 2.07 13.45
C THR A 95 -10.95 3.58 13.24
N VAL A 96 -11.72 4.28 14.07
CA VAL A 96 -11.86 5.75 13.98
C VAL A 96 -10.49 6.43 14.02
N GLU A 97 -9.60 5.94 14.88
CA GLU A 97 -8.24 6.45 15.03
C GLU A 97 -7.42 6.23 13.74
N ALA A 98 -7.61 5.09 13.07
CA ALA A 98 -6.94 4.83 11.79
C ALA A 98 -7.41 5.81 10.71
N PHE A 99 -8.72 6.04 10.63
CA PHE A 99 -9.28 7.03 9.70
C PHE A 99 -8.80 8.45 10.01
N MET A 100 -8.65 8.80 11.30
CA MET A 100 -8.05 10.07 11.70
C MET A 100 -6.58 10.17 11.28
N ASP A 101 -5.80 9.10 11.47
CA ASP A 101 -4.41 9.04 11.02
C ASP A 101 -4.34 9.22 9.49
N PHE A 102 -5.17 8.52 8.71
CA PHE A 102 -5.23 8.67 7.25
C PHE A 102 -5.60 10.10 6.85
N TRP A 103 -6.66 10.65 7.45
CA TRP A 103 -7.13 12.00 7.17
C TRP A 103 -6.05 13.05 7.43
N GLN A 104 -5.30 12.90 8.52
CA GLN A 104 -4.20 13.80 8.84
C GLN A 104 -3.07 13.74 7.82
N HIS A 105 -2.89 12.65 7.05
CA HIS A 105 -1.86 12.55 6.02
C HIS A 105 -2.38 12.91 4.62
N LEU A 106 -3.62 13.39 4.49
CA LEU A 106 -4.10 13.95 3.23
C LEU A 106 -3.65 15.40 3.06
N SER A 107 -3.45 15.82 1.80
CA SER A 107 -3.42 17.24 1.46
C SER A 107 -4.80 17.88 1.67
N ASP A 108 -4.89 19.21 1.60
CA ASP A 108 -6.15 19.93 1.78
C ASP A 108 -7.24 19.52 0.77
N SER A 109 -6.84 19.06 -0.42
CA SER A 109 -7.72 18.53 -1.47
C SER A 109 -7.67 17.00 -1.61
N GLY A 110 -7.00 16.32 -0.68
CA GLY A 110 -6.73 14.91 -0.74
C GLY A 110 -7.98 14.03 -0.58
N LYS A 111 -7.91 12.81 -1.10
CA LYS A 111 -9.01 11.84 -1.05
C LYS A 111 -8.55 10.54 -0.40
N LEU A 112 -9.45 9.94 0.38
CA LEU A 112 -9.27 8.60 0.94
C LEU A 112 -10.14 7.61 0.14
N GLY A 113 -9.49 6.65 -0.50
CA GLY A 113 -10.13 5.52 -1.20
C GLY A 113 -9.96 4.24 -0.40
N ILE A 114 -11.06 3.55 -0.07
CA ILE A 114 -11.02 2.28 0.65
C ILE A 114 -11.87 1.27 -0.10
N ALA A 115 -11.26 0.16 -0.50
CA ALA A 115 -12.00 -0.99 -0.98
C ALA A 115 -12.42 -1.86 0.22
N MET A 116 -13.71 -2.20 0.33
CA MET A 116 -14.23 -3.13 1.34
C MET A 116 -14.87 -4.33 0.63
N ALA A 117 -14.49 -5.55 1.02
CA ALA A 117 -15.18 -6.77 0.60
C ALA A 117 -16.40 -6.94 1.51
N LYS A 118 -17.53 -7.33 0.91
CA LYS A 118 -18.76 -7.61 1.62
C LYS A 118 -18.78 -9.04 2.15
#